data_AF-R4YXZ1-F1
#
_entry.id   AF-R4YXZ1-F1
#
_cell.length_a   1.000
_cell.length_b   1.000
_cell.length_c   1.000
_cell.angle_alpha   90.00
_cell.angle_beta   90.00
_cell.angle_gamma   90.00
#
_symmetry.space_group_name_H-M   'P 1'
#
loop_
_entity.id
_entity.type
_entity.pdbx_description
1 polymer ?
#
loop_
_entity_poly.entity_id
_entity_poly.type
_entity_poly.pdbx_seq_one_letter_code
_entity_poly.pdbx_strand_id
1 'polypeptide(L)'
;MTGGPRLPERALTGAQIRRYLAEVADTLDPVGPQHTLILVGGSLLAWHGLRSTTIDVDSVRRLDDELSAAVASVAMRHDLASRWVNSNALPFAPATLVEADCEVLADHPRLKLLGAPWSQVFVMKLYAGRTRDRRDLPKIWPRTGFTSAGDAARMFREAFPHAPDDEFLSTYIETVVAQAPDGPQAI
;
A
#
# COMPACT_ATOMS: atom_id res chain seq x y z
N MET A 1 -14.49 -28.91 10.84
CA MET A 1 -14.19 -27.99 9.72
C MET A 1 -12.67 -27.97 9.54
N THR A 2 -12.17 -28.80 8.64
CA THR A 2 -10.75 -28.98 8.37
C THR A 2 -10.29 -27.86 7.43
N GLY A 3 -9.44 -26.97 7.95
CA GLY A 3 -8.75 -25.98 7.12
C GLY A 3 -7.84 -26.72 6.14
N GLY A 4 -8.15 -26.59 4.85
CA GLY A 4 -7.26 -27.06 3.77
C GLY A 4 -5.87 -26.46 3.91
N PRO A 5 -4.85 -27.07 3.28
CA PRO A 5 -3.47 -26.59 3.36
C PRO A 5 -3.43 -25.10 2.96
N ARG A 6 -2.90 -24.25 3.85
CA ARG A 6 -2.58 -22.86 3.49
C ARG A 6 -1.49 -22.94 2.43
N LEU A 7 -1.81 -22.52 1.22
CA LEU A 7 -0.80 -22.34 0.17
C LEU A 7 0.28 -21.39 0.70
N PRO A 8 1.56 -21.67 0.45
CA PRO A 8 2.65 -20.80 0.89
C PRO A 8 2.46 -19.39 0.33
N GLU A 9 2.74 -18.38 1.16
CA GLU A 9 2.65 -16.97 0.75
C GLU A 9 3.68 -16.69 -0.37
N ARG A 10 3.19 -16.67 -1.61
CA ARG A 10 4.02 -16.42 -2.79
C ARG A 10 4.34 -14.93 -2.90
N ALA A 11 5.62 -14.61 -3.01
CA ALA A 11 6.06 -13.24 -3.24
C ALA A 11 5.67 -12.75 -4.65
N LEU A 12 5.12 -11.53 -4.72
CA LEU A 12 4.64 -10.83 -5.90
C LEU A 12 5.57 -9.66 -6.25
N THR A 13 6.04 -9.63 -7.48
CA THR A 13 6.72 -8.46 -8.08
C THR A 13 5.73 -7.39 -8.49
N GLY A 14 6.18 -6.15 -8.70
CA GLY A 14 5.33 -5.08 -9.22
C GLY A 14 4.66 -5.41 -10.57
N ALA A 15 5.35 -6.14 -11.43
CA ALA A 15 4.80 -6.59 -12.71
C ALA A 15 3.67 -7.62 -12.52
N GLN A 16 3.82 -8.55 -11.56
CA GLN A 16 2.77 -9.50 -11.21
C GLN A 16 1.56 -8.80 -10.58
N ILE A 17 1.77 -7.83 -9.69
CA ILE A 17 0.66 -7.06 -9.09
C ILE A 17 -0.15 -6.37 -10.18
N ARG A 18 0.50 -5.65 -11.11
CA ARG A 18 -0.14 -5.00 -12.25
C ARG A 18 -0.97 -5.98 -13.08
N ARG A 19 -0.34 -7.08 -13.48
CA ARG A 19 -0.98 -8.10 -14.31
C ARG A 19 -2.18 -8.72 -13.60
N TYR A 20 -2.02 -9.18 -12.37
CA TYR A 20 -3.07 -9.91 -11.67
C TYR A 20 -4.23 -8.99 -11.28
N LEU A 21 -3.99 -7.71 -10.96
CA LEU A 21 -5.08 -6.76 -10.72
C LEU A 21 -5.84 -6.39 -12.01
N ALA A 22 -5.17 -6.38 -13.17
CA ALA A 22 -5.87 -6.29 -14.46
C ALA A 22 -6.74 -7.53 -14.70
N GLU A 23 -6.23 -8.74 -14.41
CA GLU A 23 -7.03 -9.98 -14.50
C GLU A 23 -8.20 -10.01 -13.50
N VAL A 24 -8.08 -9.35 -12.33
CA VAL A 24 -9.20 -9.14 -11.40
C VAL A 24 -10.24 -8.24 -12.06
N ALA A 25 -9.82 -7.12 -12.66
CA ALA A 25 -10.73 -6.22 -13.38
C ALA A 25 -11.48 -6.94 -14.51
N ASP A 26 -10.81 -7.80 -15.26
CA ASP A 26 -11.38 -8.61 -16.34
C ASP A 26 -12.32 -9.72 -15.83
N THR A 27 -12.25 -10.07 -14.54
CA THR A 27 -13.11 -11.09 -13.92
C THR A 27 -14.41 -10.51 -13.37
N LEU A 28 -14.50 -9.19 -13.17
CA LEU A 28 -15.71 -8.52 -12.70
C LEU A 28 -16.81 -8.57 -13.76
N ASP A 29 -18.07 -8.57 -13.32
CA ASP A 29 -19.21 -8.48 -14.25
C ASP A 29 -19.11 -7.15 -15.04
N PRO A 30 -19.39 -7.12 -16.35
CA PRO A 30 -19.31 -5.90 -17.13
C PRO A 30 -20.34 -4.83 -16.72
N VAL A 31 -21.36 -5.16 -15.91
CA VAL A 31 -22.50 -4.30 -15.55
C VAL A 31 -22.59 -4.01 -14.05
N GLY A 32 -22.88 -2.75 -13.68
CA GLY A 32 -22.95 -2.25 -12.29
C GLY A 32 -21.93 -1.13 -11.96
N PRO A 33 -21.64 -0.86 -10.67
CA PRO A 33 -20.73 0.21 -10.26
C PRO A 33 -19.26 -0.13 -10.47
N GLN A 34 -18.42 0.90 -10.62
CA GLN A 34 -16.97 0.74 -10.63
C GLN A 34 -16.45 0.56 -9.20
N HIS A 35 -15.62 -0.46 -8.99
CA HIS A 35 -14.90 -0.69 -7.73
C HIS A 35 -13.68 0.23 -7.63
N THR A 36 -13.26 0.58 -6.41
CA THR A 36 -12.02 1.35 -6.19
C THR A 36 -11.14 0.72 -5.11
N LEU A 37 -9.88 0.47 -5.45
CA LEU A 37 -8.84 0.10 -4.50
C LEU A 37 -7.84 1.23 -4.35
N ILE A 38 -7.45 1.56 -3.12
CA ILE A 38 -6.36 2.49 -2.83
C ILE A 38 -5.20 1.68 -2.26
N LEU A 39 -4.21 1.41 -3.10
CA LEU A 39 -3.03 0.62 -2.79
C LEU A 39 -2.09 1.40 -1.88
N VAL A 40 -1.58 0.70 -0.88
CA VAL A 40 -0.64 1.20 0.12
C VAL A 40 0.44 0.15 0.42
N GLY A 41 1.33 0.47 1.36
CA GLY A 41 2.25 -0.50 1.94
C GLY A 41 3.22 -1.09 0.93
N GLY A 42 3.64 -2.35 1.16
CA GLY A 42 4.65 -3.01 0.33
C GLY A 42 4.24 -3.17 -1.13
N SER A 43 2.93 -3.25 -1.39
CA SER A 43 2.38 -3.42 -2.74
C SER A 43 2.54 -2.20 -3.62
N LEU A 44 2.28 -1.01 -3.08
CA LEU A 44 2.55 0.25 -3.79
C LEU A 44 4.06 0.45 -4.02
N LEU A 45 4.90 0.12 -3.03
CA LEU A 45 6.35 0.18 -3.21
C LEU A 45 6.82 -0.76 -4.32
N ALA A 46 6.29 -1.99 -4.37
CA ALA A 46 6.60 -2.94 -5.42
C ALA A 46 6.09 -2.47 -6.79
N TRP A 47 4.90 -1.86 -6.83
CA TRP A 47 4.36 -1.25 -8.05
C TRP A 47 5.33 -0.22 -8.64
N HIS A 48 5.89 0.68 -7.83
CA HIS A 48 6.84 1.70 -8.28
C HIS A 48 8.32 1.27 -8.32
N GLY A 49 8.61 -0.02 -8.11
CA GLY A 49 9.99 -0.53 -8.15
C GLY A 49 10.87 -0.13 -6.95
N LEU A 50 10.28 0.43 -5.89
CA LEU A 50 11.00 0.73 -4.62
C LEU A 50 11.25 -0.53 -3.78
N ARG A 51 10.56 -1.62 -4.12
CA ARG A 51 10.69 -2.93 -3.51
C ARG A 51 10.62 -4.01 -4.60
N SER A 52 11.46 -5.03 -4.49
CA SER A 52 11.48 -6.12 -5.48
C SER A 52 10.20 -6.97 -5.42
N THR A 53 9.75 -7.31 -4.22
CA THR A 53 8.55 -8.15 -4.00
C THR A 53 7.80 -7.84 -2.71
N THR A 54 6.51 -8.16 -2.67
CA THR A 54 5.63 -8.16 -1.48
C THR A 54 4.88 -9.49 -1.38
N ILE A 55 4.30 -9.83 -0.23
CA ILE A 55 3.50 -11.06 -0.06
C ILE A 55 2.03 -10.87 -0.44
N ASP A 56 1.56 -9.63 -0.37
CA ASP A 56 0.15 -9.25 -0.56
C ASP A 56 0.01 -7.82 -1.09
N VAL A 57 -1.21 -7.52 -1.53
CA VAL A 57 -1.72 -6.23 -1.96
C VAL A 57 -2.65 -5.67 -0.88
N ASP A 58 -2.18 -4.63 -0.21
CA ASP A 58 -2.91 -3.93 0.84
C ASP A 58 -3.73 -2.77 0.25
N SER A 59 -5.01 -2.72 0.59
CA SER A 59 -5.92 -1.60 0.30
C SER A 59 -6.43 -0.93 1.57
N VAL A 60 -6.62 0.39 1.52
CA VAL A 60 -7.37 1.15 2.54
C VAL A 60 -8.86 1.32 2.16
N ARG A 61 -9.33 0.56 1.17
CA ARG A 61 -10.75 0.37 0.87
C ARG A 61 -11.15 -1.07 1.19
N ARG A 62 -12.38 -1.25 1.68
CA ARG A 62 -12.96 -2.58 1.86
C ARG A 62 -13.24 -3.19 0.48
N LEU A 63 -13.01 -4.50 0.39
CA LEU A 63 -13.47 -5.28 -0.74
C LEU A 63 -14.88 -5.77 -0.39
N ASP A 64 -15.85 -5.52 -1.26
CA ASP A 64 -17.16 -6.15 -1.14
C ASP A 64 -17.14 -7.59 -1.67
N ASP A 65 -18.30 -8.23 -1.68
CA ASP A 65 -18.40 -9.65 -2.04
C ASP A 65 -18.05 -9.91 -3.51
N GLU A 66 -18.42 -9.01 -4.43
CA GLU A 66 -18.11 -9.14 -5.85
C GLU A 66 -16.60 -9.06 -6.09
N LEU A 67 -15.96 -8.00 -5.56
CA LEU A 67 -14.53 -7.81 -5.72
C LEU A 67 -13.73 -8.92 -5.03
N SER A 68 -14.19 -9.37 -3.85
CA SER A 68 -13.57 -10.48 -3.13
C SER A 68 -13.66 -11.79 -3.92
N ALA A 69 -14.78 -12.05 -4.58
CA ALA A 69 -14.95 -13.24 -5.42
C ALA A 69 -14.02 -13.20 -6.65
N ALA A 70 -13.89 -12.05 -7.31
CA ALA A 70 -12.97 -11.85 -8.43
C ALA A 70 -11.50 -12.05 -8.00
N VAL A 71 -11.10 -11.48 -6.87
CA VAL A 71 -9.77 -11.68 -6.27
C VAL A 71 -9.49 -13.15 -5.98
N ALA A 72 -10.46 -13.87 -5.42
CA ALA A 72 -10.33 -15.31 -5.13
C ALA A 72 -10.21 -16.16 -6.41
N SER A 73 -10.95 -15.81 -7.47
CA SER A 73 -10.85 -16.49 -8.77
C SER A 73 -9.45 -16.35 -9.37
N VAL A 74 -8.88 -15.14 -9.36
CA VAL A 74 -7.51 -14.91 -9.82
C VAL A 74 -6.49 -15.61 -8.92
N ALA A 75 -6.74 -15.65 -7.60
CA ALA A 75 -5.88 -16.37 -6.66
C ALA A 75 -5.77 -17.86 -7.02
N MET A 76 -6.89 -18.51 -7.34
CA MET A 76 -6.92 -19.91 -7.74
C MET A 76 -6.15 -20.18 -9.04
N ARG A 77 -6.22 -19.27 -10.03
CA ARG A 77 -5.51 -19.42 -11.31
C ARG A 77 -3.99 -19.33 -11.16
N HIS A 78 -3.51 -18.56 -10.19
CA HIS A 78 -2.08 -18.23 -10.01
C HIS A 78 -1.44 -18.84 -8.76
N ASP A 79 -2.14 -19.76 -8.09
CA ASP A 79 -1.70 -20.41 -6.86
C ASP A 79 -1.30 -19.39 -5.78
N LEU A 80 -2.15 -18.38 -5.57
CA LEU A 80 -1.97 -17.35 -4.54
C LEU A 80 -2.84 -17.63 -3.32
N ALA A 81 -2.46 -17.05 -2.19
CA ALA A 81 -3.35 -17.01 -1.03
C ALA A 81 -4.70 -16.34 -1.41
N SER A 82 -5.82 -16.87 -0.93
CA SER A 82 -7.16 -16.36 -1.29
C SER A 82 -7.39 -14.88 -0.94
N ARG A 83 -6.62 -14.35 0.02
CA ARG A 83 -6.62 -12.94 0.44
C ARG A 83 -5.34 -12.19 0.06
N TRP A 84 -4.75 -12.55 -1.09
CA TRP A 84 -3.57 -11.86 -1.64
C TRP A 84 -3.84 -10.38 -1.96
N VAL A 85 -5.11 -10.01 -2.18
CA VAL A 85 -5.59 -8.62 -2.05
C VAL A 85 -6.46 -8.56 -0.79
N ASN A 86 -6.20 -7.59 0.09
CA ASN A 86 -6.93 -7.46 1.35
C ASN A 86 -7.04 -6.00 1.82
N SER A 87 -7.82 -5.78 2.88
CA SER A 87 -8.00 -4.48 3.51
C SER A 87 -7.40 -4.41 4.92
N ASN A 88 -6.34 -5.17 5.21
CA ASN A 88 -5.69 -5.20 6.54
C ASN A 88 -5.00 -3.87 6.88
N ALA A 89 -4.72 -3.05 5.86
CA ALA A 89 -4.21 -1.71 6.01
C ALA A 89 -5.27 -0.68 6.47
N LEU A 90 -6.56 -0.97 6.33
CA LEU A 90 -7.65 -0.03 6.65
C LEU A 90 -7.56 0.57 8.06
N PRO A 91 -7.25 -0.18 9.15
CA PRO A 91 -7.12 0.39 10.49
C PRO A 91 -5.97 1.40 10.65
N PHE A 92 -5.04 1.44 9.70
CA PHE A 92 -3.88 2.35 9.68
C PHE A 92 -4.08 3.50 8.69
N ALA A 93 -5.25 3.62 8.06
CA ALA A 93 -5.52 4.68 7.10
C ALA A 93 -5.43 6.07 7.78
N PRO A 94 -4.63 7.00 7.25
CA PRO A 94 -4.58 8.38 7.73
C PRO A 94 -5.95 9.06 7.66
N ALA A 95 -6.31 9.85 8.68
CA ALA A 95 -7.52 10.68 8.65
C ALA A 95 -7.47 11.76 7.54
N THR A 96 -6.27 12.15 7.13
CA THR A 96 -6.01 13.15 6.09
C THR A 96 -5.92 12.56 4.68
N LEU A 97 -6.10 11.24 4.52
CA LEU A 97 -6.06 10.62 3.19
C LEU A 97 -7.31 11.00 2.39
N VAL A 98 -7.11 11.73 1.29
CA VAL A 98 -8.16 12.13 0.36
C VAL A 98 -7.98 11.40 -0.97
N GLU A 99 -9.07 10.83 -1.50
CA GLU A 99 -9.03 10.04 -2.74
C GLU A 99 -8.61 10.88 -3.96
N ALA A 100 -9.03 12.15 -4.02
CA ALA A 100 -8.70 13.06 -5.11
C ALA A 100 -7.19 13.33 -5.25
N ASP A 101 -6.42 13.15 -4.18
CA ASP A 101 -4.97 13.33 -4.18
C ASP A 101 -4.21 12.05 -4.58
N CYS A 102 -4.92 10.92 -4.71
CA CYS A 102 -4.30 9.64 -5.05
C CYS A 102 -3.89 9.57 -6.52
N GLU A 103 -2.76 8.92 -6.77
CA GLU A 103 -2.29 8.63 -8.13
C GLU A 103 -3.21 7.61 -8.80
N VAL A 104 -3.64 7.87 -10.05
CA VAL A 104 -4.33 6.86 -10.85
C VAL A 104 -3.31 5.87 -11.40
N LEU A 105 -3.25 4.67 -10.82
CA LEU A 105 -2.34 3.61 -11.23
C LEU A 105 -2.84 2.86 -12.46
N ALA A 106 -4.16 2.62 -12.51
CA ALA A 106 -4.89 2.10 -13.66
C ALA A 106 -6.38 2.43 -13.52
N ASP A 107 -7.06 2.58 -14.65
CA ASP A 107 -8.50 2.83 -14.70
C ASP A 107 -9.14 1.82 -15.66
N HIS A 108 -9.69 0.74 -15.11
CA HIS A 108 -10.43 -0.26 -15.85
C HIS A 108 -11.94 0.03 -15.76
N PRO A 109 -12.77 -0.41 -16.72
CA PRO A 109 -14.21 -0.12 -16.73
C PRO A 109 -14.93 -0.44 -15.40
N ARG A 110 -14.46 -1.49 -14.71
CA ARG A 110 -15.05 -2.03 -13.49
C ARG A 110 -14.19 -1.88 -12.24
N LEU A 111 -12.94 -1.45 -12.38
CA LEU A 111 -11.99 -1.36 -11.28
C LEU A 111 -11.02 -0.20 -11.47
N LYS A 112 -11.09 0.78 -10.58
CA LYS A 112 -10.13 1.87 -10.46
C LYS A 112 -9.07 1.50 -9.45
N LEU A 113 -7.81 1.58 -9.86
CA LEU A 113 -6.65 1.36 -9.00
C LEU A 113 -5.98 2.69 -8.70
N LEU A 114 -5.93 3.04 -7.43
CA LEU A 114 -5.34 4.26 -6.93
C LEU A 114 -4.11 3.95 -6.06
N GLY A 115 -3.11 4.82 -6.08
CA GLY A 115 -1.94 4.79 -5.20
C GLY A 115 -2.03 5.93 -4.20
N ALA A 116 -1.96 5.63 -2.91
CA ALA A 116 -1.99 6.69 -1.90
C ALA A 116 -0.76 7.63 -2.05
N PRO A 117 -0.91 8.94 -1.75
CA PRO A 117 0.22 9.87 -1.77
C PRO A 117 1.38 9.38 -0.90
N TRP A 118 2.62 9.58 -1.34
CA TRP A 118 3.80 9.09 -0.63
C TRP A 118 3.94 9.67 0.78
N SER A 119 3.54 10.92 1.00
CA SER A 119 3.46 11.54 2.33
C SER A 119 2.53 10.76 3.27
N GLN A 120 1.38 10.32 2.78
CA GLN A 120 0.39 9.51 3.52
C GLN A 120 0.93 8.11 3.81
N VAL A 121 1.56 7.48 2.82
CA VAL A 121 2.18 6.15 2.99
C VAL A 121 3.32 6.19 4.00
N PHE A 122 4.09 7.28 4.02
CA PHE A 122 5.17 7.48 4.98
C PHE A 122 4.64 7.55 6.42
N VAL A 123 3.68 8.43 6.70
CA VAL A 123 3.12 8.57 8.06
C VAL A 123 2.32 7.34 8.49
N MET A 124 1.65 6.67 7.55
CA MET A 124 0.99 5.38 7.81
C MET A 124 1.99 4.30 8.25
N LYS A 125 3.19 4.26 7.65
CA LYS A 125 4.25 3.34 8.05
C LYS A 125 4.86 3.68 9.41
N LEU A 126 5.02 4.98 9.71
CA LEU A 126 5.40 5.41 11.06
C LEU A 126 4.38 4.92 12.09
N TYR A 127 3.09 5.08 11.80
CA TYR A 127 2.02 4.69 12.72
C TYR A 127 1.93 3.18 12.92
N ALA A 128 2.09 2.41 11.84
CA ALA A 128 2.11 0.94 11.93
C ALA A 128 3.33 0.41 12.70
N GLY A 129 4.46 1.12 12.69
CA GLY A 129 5.63 0.87 13.55
C GLY A 129 6.32 -0.48 13.37
N ARG A 130 6.08 -1.21 12.26
CA ARG A 130 6.58 -2.59 12.09
C ARG A 130 8.05 -2.57 11.70
N THR A 131 8.81 -3.59 12.12
CA THR A 131 10.24 -3.71 11.78
C THR A 131 10.53 -3.63 10.28
N ARG A 132 9.63 -4.19 9.45
CA ARG A 132 9.75 -4.13 7.98
C ARG A 132 9.60 -2.71 7.42
N ASP A 133 8.79 -1.87 8.06
CA ASP A 133 8.50 -0.51 7.60
C ASP A 133 9.72 0.40 7.76
N ARG A 134 10.58 0.15 8.76
CA ARG A 134 11.85 0.88 8.95
C ARG A 134 12.77 0.86 7.72
N ARG A 135 12.74 -0.22 6.94
CA ARG A 135 13.55 -0.36 5.71
C ARG A 135 12.91 0.32 4.49
N ASP A 136 11.61 0.61 4.57
CA ASP A 136 10.84 1.22 3.50
C ASP A 136 10.86 2.76 3.63
N LEU A 137 10.83 3.30 4.85
CA LEU A 137 10.81 4.74 5.13
C LEU A 137 11.90 5.53 4.38
N PRO A 138 13.18 5.12 4.37
CA PRO A 138 14.23 5.88 3.66
C PRO A 138 14.05 5.88 2.15
N LYS A 139 13.42 4.83 1.59
CA LYS A 139 13.14 4.72 0.14
C LYS A 139 11.96 5.57 -0.29
N ILE A 140 11.00 5.79 0.61
CA ILE A 140 9.80 6.59 0.38
C ILE A 140 10.12 8.08 0.54
N TRP A 141 11.02 8.42 1.47
CA TRP A 141 11.35 9.80 1.85
C TRP A 141 11.51 10.76 0.64
N PRO A 142 12.29 10.45 -0.41
CA PRO A 142 12.50 11.36 -1.54
C PRO A 142 11.23 11.69 -2.33
N ARG A 143 10.16 10.89 -2.17
CA ARG A 143 8.88 11.06 -2.88
C ARG A 143 7.81 11.76 -2.04
N THR A 144 8.06 12.00 -0.76
CA THR A 144 7.05 12.54 0.17
C THR A 144 6.78 14.03 -0.02
N GLY A 145 7.76 14.78 -0.56
CA GLY A 145 7.72 16.25 -0.59
C GLY A 145 8.01 16.91 0.76
N PHE A 146 8.33 16.15 1.82
CA PHE A 146 8.74 16.72 3.09
C PHE A 146 10.12 17.37 2.98
N THR A 147 10.27 18.57 3.57
CA THR A 147 11.55 19.28 3.59
C THR A 147 12.36 19.00 4.85
N SER A 148 11.68 18.53 5.91
CA SER A 148 12.27 18.25 7.21
C SER A 148 11.52 17.13 7.92
N ALA A 149 12.17 16.49 8.90
CA ALA A 149 11.49 15.54 9.78
C ALA A 149 10.34 16.19 10.57
N GLY A 150 10.46 17.49 10.88
CA GLY A 150 9.39 18.27 11.50
C GLY A 150 8.12 18.35 10.65
N ASP A 151 8.24 18.46 9.32
CA ASP A 151 7.08 18.42 8.41
C ASP A 151 6.38 17.07 8.46
N ALA A 152 7.15 15.99 8.44
CA ALA A 152 6.62 14.63 8.52
C ALA A 152 5.95 14.37 9.88
N ALA A 153 6.54 14.85 10.99
CA ALA A 153 5.96 14.73 12.32
C ALA A 153 4.67 15.56 12.47
N ARG A 154 4.60 16.75 11.87
CA ARG A 154 3.37 17.55 11.81
C ARG A 154 2.29 16.84 11.02
N MET A 155 2.61 16.34 9.83
CA MET A 155 1.69 15.52 9.02
C MET A 155 1.21 14.28 9.78
N PHE A 156 2.09 13.62 10.52
CA PHE A 156 1.73 12.45 11.34
C PHE A 156 0.68 12.80 12.40
N ARG A 157 0.84 13.92 13.11
CA ARG A 157 -0.14 14.37 14.12
C ARG A 157 -1.49 14.72 13.49
N GLU A 158 -1.49 15.35 12.32
CA GLU A 158 -2.71 15.65 11.56
C GLU A 158 -3.40 14.36 11.06
N ALA A 159 -2.62 13.39 10.58
CA ALA A 159 -3.09 12.09 10.08
C ALA A 159 -3.66 11.19 11.19
N PHE A 160 -3.09 11.24 12.39
CA PHE A 160 -3.41 10.36 13.52
C PHE A 160 -3.60 11.17 14.82
N PRO A 161 -4.68 11.97 14.94
CA PRO A 161 -4.91 12.85 16.09
C PRO A 161 -5.13 12.10 17.41
N HIS A 162 -5.36 10.78 17.35
CA HIS A 162 -5.52 9.91 18.52
C HIS A 162 -4.23 9.17 18.91
N ALA A 163 -3.17 9.27 18.09
CA ALA A 163 -1.88 8.71 18.46
C ALA A 163 -1.33 9.47 19.69
N PRO A 164 -0.69 8.79 20.65
CA PRO A 164 0.03 9.46 21.71
C PRO A 164 1.04 10.45 21.13
N ASP A 165 1.17 11.61 21.77
CA ASP A 165 2.23 12.55 21.40
C ASP A 165 3.60 11.93 21.69
N ASP A 166 4.56 12.19 20.80
CA ASP A 166 5.91 11.66 20.87
C ASP A 166 6.89 12.78 20.54
N GLU A 167 7.52 13.33 21.58
CA GLU A 167 8.49 14.40 21.47
C GLU A 167 9.75 13.98 20.68
N PHE A 168 10.01 12.67 20.56
CA PHE A 168 11.16 12.11 19.86
C PHE A 168 10.84 11.71 18.41
N LEU A 169 9.61 11.87 17.96
CA LEU A 169 9.19 11.45 16.62
C LEU A 169 10.04 12.09 15.51
N SER A 170 10.29 13.39 15.60
CA SER A 170 11.13 14.11 14.62
C SER A 170 12.55 13.52 14.59
N THR A 171 13.18 13.34 15.76
CA THR A 171 14.53 12.76 15.89
C THR A 171 14.59 11.33 15.35
N TYR A 172 13.55 10.54 15.60
CA TYR A 172 13.44 9.19 15.04
C TYR A 172 13.35 9.22 13.51
N ILE A 173 12.52 10.11 12.96
CA ILE A 173 12.39 10.28 11.50
C ILE A 173 13.74 10.66 10.90
N GLU A 174 14.45 11.65 11.46
CA GLU A 174 15.79 12.05 11.01
C GLU A 174 16.75 10.86 10.96
N THR A 175 16.77 10.07 12.04
CA THR A 175 17.64 8.90 12.17
C THR A 175 17.34 7.84 11.10
N VAL A 176 16.07 7.59 10.82
CA VAL A 176 15.68 6.58 9.83
C VAL A 176 15.96 7.07 8.42
N VAL A 177 15.61 8.31 8.07
CA VAL A 177 15.78 8.82 6.70
C VAL A 177 17.24 9.11 6.35
N ALA A 178 18.11 9.36 7.34
CA ALA A 178 19.56 9.42 7.15
C ALA A 178 20.17 8.07 6.69
N GLN A 179 19.44 6.96 6.84
CA GLN A 179 19.81 5.65 6.31
C GLN A 179 19.34 5.45 4.86
N ALA A 180 18.82 6.50 4.20
CA ALA A 180 18.49 6.43 2.79
C ALA A 180 19.76 6.13 2.01
N PRO A 181 19.73 5.16 1.07
CA PRO A 181 20.82 5.04 0.11
C PRO A 181 20.99 6.41 -0.57
N ASP A 182 22.23 6.84 -0.76
CA ASP A 182 22.54 8.06 -1.50
C ASP A 182 21.69 8.11 -2.78
N GLY A 183 21.16 9.30 -3.08
CA GLY A 183 20.12 9.56 -4.08
C GLY A 183 20.35 8.94 -5.47
N PRO A 184 19.36 9.06 -6.37
CA PRO A 184 19.27 8.25 -7.58
C PRO A 184 20.61 8.20 -8.34
N GLN A 185 21.13 6.99 -8.55
CA GLN A 185 22.11 6.77 -9.60
C GLN A 185 21.43 7.12 -10.91
N ALA A 186 21.83 8.27 -11.48
CA ALA A 186 21.45 8.65 -12.82
C ALA A 186 21.79 7.48 -13.77
N ILE A 187 20.79 7.05 -14.54
CA ILE A 187 20.97 6.16 -15.69
C ILE A 187 21.41 7.01 -16.87
#